data_AF-A0A364LWH1-F1
#
_entry.id   AF-A0A364LWH1-F1
#
_cell.length_a   1.000
_cell.length_b   1.000
_cell.length_c   1.000
_cell.angle_alpha   90.00
_cell.angle_beta   90.00
_cell.angle_gamma   90.00
#
_symmetry.space_group_name_H-M   'P 1'
#
loop_
_entity.id
_entity.type
_entity.pdbx_description
1 polymer ?
#
loop_
_entity_poly.entity_id
_entity_poly.type
_entity_poly.pdbx_seq_one_letter_code
_entity_poly.pdbx_strand_id
1 'polypeptide(L)'
;MSLYSSYILYPGDWVEVGHNLKSKDGTVEFGVQTDGRLILSHSGQCVFQTEQRNDIKGLKMKRDGNLCLYTKRGKPIWQTDTAYPIGDHSVCCFVQDDGNVVLYRGENAIWSSRTPRDPGHVCSGSCRP
;
A
#
# COMPACT_ATOMS: atom_id res chain seq x y z
N MET A 1 3.29 22.80 -1.17
CA MET A 1 2.92 21.90 -0.05
C MET A 1 1.76 21.04 -0.55
N SER A 2 1.99 19.77 -0.87
CA SER A 2 0.95 18.92 -1.46
C SER A 2 0.00 18.42 -0.36
N LEU A 3 -1.30 18.67 -0.53
CA LEU A 3 -2.39 18.24 0.36
C LEU A 3 -2.71 16.76 0.17
N TYR A 4 -1.71 15.88 0.12
CA TYR A 4 -1.99 14.44 0.17
C TYR A 4 -2.47 14.11 1.58
N SER A 5 -3.72 13.65 1.69
CA SER A 5 -4.18 12.96 2.90
C SER A 5 -3.19 11.82 3.16
N SER A 6 -2.49 11.84 4.30
CA SER A 6 -1.36 10.94 4.53
C SER A 6 -1.74 9.46 4.46
N TYR A 7 -3.02 9.12 4.65
CA TYR A 7 -3.52 7.74 4.75
C TYR A 7 -4.37 7.28 3.57
N ILE A 8 -4.63 8.13 2.55
CA ILE A 8 -5.44 7.78 1.38
C ILE A 8 -4.66 8.04 0.09
N LEU A 9 -4.64 7.05 -0.81
CA LEU A 9 -4.20 7.24 -2.19
C LEU A 9 -5.42 7.26 -3.11
N TYR A 10 -5.65 8.40 -3.77
CA TYR A 10 -6.79 8.56 -4.67
C TYR A 10 -6.49 8.04 -6.09
N PRO A 11 -7.52 7.68 -6.86
CA PRO A 11 -7.33 7.21 -8.23
C PRO A 11 -6.66 8.27 -9.11
N GLY A 12 -5.51 7.91 -9.67
CA GLY A 12 -4.62 8.76 -10.44
C GLY A 12 -3.30 9.07 -9.74
N ASP A 13 -3.27 8.98 -8.42
CA ASP A 13 -2.14 9.38 -7.59
C ASP A 13 -1.03 8.33 -7.53
N TRP A 14 0.15 8.81 -7.16
CA TRP A 14 1.36 8.02 -6.98
C TRP A 14 1.86 8.11 -5.55
N VAL A 15 2.38 6.99 -5.06
CA VAL A 15 3.44 6.98 -4.04
C VAL A 15 4.74 6.72 -4.78
N GLU A 16 5.49 7.78 -5.02
CA GLU A 16 6.78 7.68 -5.71
C GLU A 16 7.85 7.10 -4.78
N VAL A 17 8.95 6.63 -5.37
CA VAL A 17 10.16 6.23 -4.64
C VAL A 17 10.53 7.29 -3.59
N GLY A 18 10.90 6.85 -2.39
CA GLY A 18 11.21 7.70 -1.24
C GLY A 18 10.01 8.25 -0.46
N HIS A 19 8.78 7.92 -0.87
CA HIS A 19 7.56 8.38 -0.20
C HIS A 19 6.76 7.21 0.40
N ASN A 20 5.92 7.54 1.38
CA ASN A 20 4.98 6.61 1.99
C ASN A 20 3.67 7.32 2.32
N LEU A 21 2.64 6.49 2.45
CA LEU A 21 1.41 6.80 3.15
C LEU A 21 1.58 6.35 4.61
N LYS A 22 0.95 7.07 5.52
CA LYS A 22 0.87 6.74 6.95
C LYS A 22 -0.59 6.68 7.38
N SER A 23 -0.94 5.70 8.21
CA SER A 23 -2.24 5.65 8.90
C SER A 23 -2.49 6.92 9.71
N LYS A 24 -3.73 7.13 10.16
CA LYS A 24 -4.12 8.36 10.89
C LYS A 24 -3.39 8.48 12.22
N ASP A 25 -3.15 7.36 12.89
CA ASP A 25 -2.36 7.29 14.12
C ASP A 25 -0.84 7.32 13.86
N GLY A 26 -0.41 7.29 12.59
CA GLY A 26 0.98 7.31 12.17
C GLY A 26 1.76 6.02 12.41
N THR A 27 1.10 4.95 12.90
CA THR A 27 1.77 3.71 13.28
C THR A 27 1.95 2.74 12.11
N VAL A 28 1.23 2.91 11.01
CA VAL A 28 1.34 2.04 9.82
C VAL A 28 1.91 2.86 8.70
N GLU A 29 2.99 2.39 8.08
CA GLU A 29 3.57 3.03 6.90
C GLU A 29 3.52 2.07 5.71
N PHE A 30 3.04 2.56 4.56
CA PHE A 30 2.98 1.82 3.32
C PHE A 30 3.51 2.67 2.18
N GLY A 31 4.56 2.22 1.49
CA GLY A 31 5.20 3.05 0.48
C GLY A 31 6.41 2.41 -0.16
N VAL A 32 7.13 3.21 -0.95
CA VAL A 32 8.30 2.75 -1.70
C VAL A 32 9.54 3.45 -1.17
N GLN A 33 10.47 2.69 -0.61
CA GLN A 33 11.74 3.21 -0.10
C GLN A 33 12.66 3.68 -1.24
N THR A 34 13.68 4.46 -0.91
CA THR A 34 14.63 5.04 -1.89
C THR A 34 15.46 4.00 -2.64
N ASP A 35 15.62 2.81 -2.07
CA ASP A 35 16.26 1.65 -2.71
C ASP A 35 15.30 0.83 -3.60
N GLY A 36 14.05 1.27 -3.70
CA GLY A 36 13.00 0.69 -4.53
C GLY A 36 12.25 -0.49 -3.90
N ARG A 37 12.42 -0.76 -2.61
CA ARG A 37 11.56 -1.73 -1.91
C ARG A 37 10.17 -1.14 -1.66
N LEU A 38 9.11 -1.86 -2.04
CA LEU A 38 7.77 -1.59 -1.51
C LEU A 38 7.72 -2.18 -0.09
N ILE A 39 7.31 -1.38 0.89
CA ILE A 39 7.25 -1.77 2.30
C ILE A 39 5.85 -1.59 2.87
N LEU A 40 5.52 -2.43 3.84
CA LEU A 40 4.47 -2.21 4.83
C LEU A 40 5.09 -2.41 6.21
N SER A 41 5.01 -1.41 7.07
CA SER A 41 5.56 -1.47 8.44
C SER A 41 4.53 -1.09 9.49
N HIS A 42 4.65 -1.67 10.67
CA HIS A 42 3.85 -1.40 11.86
C HIS A 42 4.78 -0.94 12.98
N SER A 43 4.62 0.28 13.47
CA SER A 43 5.44 0.89 14.52
C SER A 43 6.95 0.74 14.24
N GLY A 44 7.33 0.91 12.97
CA GLY A 44 8.71 0.75 12.49
C GLY A 44 9.16 -0.69 12.24
N GLN A 45 8.36 -1.71 12.59
CA GLN A 45 8.64 -3.11 12.30
C GLN A 45 8.15 -3.47 10.90
N CYS A 46 9.01 -4.04 10.05
CA CYS A 46 8.64 -4.47 8.72
C CYS A 46 7.71 -5.70 8.78
N VAL A 47 6.51 -5.58 8.22
CA VAL A 47 5.54 -6.69 8.09
C VAL A 47 5.65 -7.34 6.71
N PHE A 48 5.89 -6.54 5.69
CA PHE A 48 6.10 -7.01 4.32
C PHE A 48 7.10 -6.11 3.61
N GLN A 49 7.93 -6.71 2.76
CA GLN A 49 8.75 -5.98 1.79
C GLN A 49 8.94 -6.78 0.51
N THR A 50 9.13 -6.09 -0.60
CA THR A 50 9.61 -6.70 -1.85
C THR A 50 11.13 -6.75 -1.90
N GLU A 51 11.67 -7.52 -2.84
CA GLU A 51 13.08 -7.45 -3.20
C GLU A 51 13.48 -6.05 -3.68
N GLN A 52 14.75 -5.71 -3.46
CA GLN A 52 15.31 -4.43 -3.87
C GLN A 52 15.37 -4.29 -5.39
N ARG A 53 14.97 -3.13 -5.90
CA ARG A 53 15.00 -2.85 -7.33
C ARG A 53 15.28 -1.37 -7.62
N ASN A 54 16.39 -1.10 -8.29
CA ASN A 54 16.79 0.27 -8.61
C ASN A 54 15.97 0.91 -9.77
N ASP A 55 15.13 0.11 -10.44
CA ASP A 55 14.30 0.54 -11.56
C ASP A 55 12.86 0.90 -11.18
N ILE A 56 12.52 0.94 -9.88
CA ILE A 56 11.17 1.29 -9.44
C ILE A 56 10.89 2.79 -9.57
N LYS A 57 9.71 3.12 -10.10
CA LYS A 57 9.16 4.47 -10.10
C LYS A 57 8.33 4.74 -8.86
N GLY A 58 7.42 3.81 -8.55
CA GLY A 58 6.46 3.98 -7.48
C GLY A 58 5.22 3.13 -7.64
N LEU A 59 4.36 3.22 -6.64
CA LEU A 59 3.04 2.61 -6.59
C LEU A 59 2.01 3.60 -7.13
N LYS A 60 1.07 3.15 -7.96
CA LYS A 60 0.01 4.00 -8.52
C LYS A 60 -1.35 3.38 -8.27
N MET A 61 -2.26 4.16 -7.67
CA MET A 61 -3.69 3.83 -7.72
C MET A 61 -4.22 4.24 -9.09
N LYS A 62 -4.43 3.30 -10.00
CA LYS A 62 -4.91 3.63 -11.35
C LYS A 62 -6.40 3.97 -11.32
N ARG A 63 -6.83 4.78 -12.29
CA ARG A 63 -8.25 5.17 -12.49
C ARG A 63 -9.17 4.03 -12.95
N ASP A 64 -8.64 2.85 -13.23
CA ASP A 64 -9.43 1.65 -13.51
C ASP A 64 -9.68 0.81 -12.25
N GLY A 65 -9.18 1.26 -11.09
CA GLY A 65 -9.36 0.59 -9.80
C GLY A 65 -8.25 -0.40 -9.44
N ASN A 66 -7.19 -0.49 -10.24
CA ASN A 66 -6.05 -1.37 -9.95
C ASN A 66 -4.91 -0.60 -9.27
N LEU A 67 -4.38 -1.11 -8.17
CA LEU A 67 -3.18 -0.58 -7.53
C LEU A 67 -1.97 -1.32 -8.10
N CYS A 68 -1.02 -0.61 -8.70
CA CYS A 68 0.09 -1.23 -9.44
C CYS A 68 1.45 -0.64 -9.04
N LEU A 69 2.45 -1.51 -8.87
CA LEU A 69 3.86 -1.12 -8.73
C LEU A 69 4.49 -1.03 -10.12
N TYR A 70 5.09 0.12 -10.43
CA TYR A 70 5.66 0.40 -11.75
C TYR A 70 7.16 0.60 -11.71
N THR A 71 7.82 0.17 -12.78
CA THR A 71 9.19 0.59 -13.08
C THR A 71 9.23 1.98 -13.69
N LYS A 72 10.42 2.60 -13.70
CA LYS A 72 10.72 3.89 -14.36
C LYS A 72 10.40 3.89 -15.86
N ARG A 73 10.40 2.72 -16.50
CA ARG A 73 10.03 2.56 -17.92
C ARG A 73 8.52 2.36 -18.15
N GLY A 74 7.71 2.45 -17.10
CA GLY A 74 6.25 2.30 -17.19
C GLY A 74 5.76 0.84 -17.24
N LYS A 75 6.61 -0.14 -16.95
CA LYS A 75 6.21 -1.55 -16.86
C LYS A 75 5.58 -1.84 -15.50
N PRO A 76 4.34 -2.35 -15.42
CA PRO A 76 3.79 -2.87 -14.17
C PRO A 76 4.50 -4.18 -13.81
N ILE A 77 4.91 -4.32 -12.55
CA ILE A 77 5.60 -5.53 -12.06
C ILE A 77 4.85 -6.26 -10.94
N TRP A 78 3.87 -5.59 -10.34
CA TRP A 78 2.93 -6.16 -9.38
C TRP A 78 1.63 -5.37 -9.44
N GLN A 79 0.49 -6.02 -9.14
CA GLN A 79 -0.82 -5.38 -9.09
C GLN A 79 -1.79 -6.13 -8.16
N THR A 80 -2.88 -5.46 -7.77
CA THR A 80 -3.94 -6.05 -6.91
C THR A 80 -5.00 -6.86 -7.66
N ASP A 81 -4.98 -6.83 -9.00
CA ASP A 81 -5.98 -7.47 -9.87
C ASP A 81 -7.43 -6.99 -9.62
N THR A 82 -7.57 -5.72 -9.22
CA THR A 82 -8.87 -5.09 -8.89
C THR A 82 -9.38 -4.14 -9.95
N ALA A 83 -8.89 -4.23 -11.18
CA ALA A 83 -9.43 -3.46 -12.30
C ALA A 83 -10.92 -3.80 -12.55
N TYR A 84 -11.53 -3.14 -13.54
CA TYR A 84 -12.85 -3.55 -14.05
C TYR A 84 -12.92 -5.08 -14.28
N PRO A 85 -13.99 -5.77 -13.87
CA PRO A 85 -15.28 -5.24 -13.38
C PRO A 85 -15.35 -4.96 -11.88
N ILE A 86 -14.32 -5.32 -11.10
CA ILE A 86 -14.32 -5.25 -9.64
C ILE A 86 -14.11 -3.81 -9.15
N GLY A 87 -13.24 -3.05 -9.82
CA GLY A 87 -12.97 -1.64 -9.54
C GLY A 87 -13.33 -0.70 -10.68
N ASP A 88 -13.18 0.59 -10.41
CA ASP A 88 -13.36 1.71 -11.34
C ASP A 88 -12.62 2.97 -10.86
N HIS A 89 -12.97 4.13 -11.42
CA HIS A 89 -12.37 5.42 -11.11
C HIS A 89 -12.66 5.97 -9.71
N SER A 90 -13.51 5.32 -8.92
CA SER A 90 -13.84 5.71 -7.55
C SER A 90 -12.97 5.00 -6.51
N VAL A 91 -12.22 3.98 -6.92
CA VAL A 91 -11.48 3.14 -5.98
C VAL A 91 -10.31 3.91 -5.38
N CYS A 92 -10.26 3.94 -4.06
CA CYS A 92 -9.18 4.54 -3.28
C CYS A 92 -8.46 3.47 -2.45
N CYS A 93 -7.17 3.68 -2.21
CA CYS A 93 -6.39 2.88 -1.27
C CYS A 93 -6.34 3.57 0.10
N PHE A 94 -6.56 2.83 1.17
CA PHE A 94 -6.50 3.31 2.54
C PHE A 94 -5.43 2.56 3.32
N VAL A 95 -4.62 3.30 4.08
CA VAL A 95 -3.75 2.75 5.12
C VAL A 95 -4.47 2.93 6.46
N GLN A 96 -4.88 1.83 7.06
CA GLN A 96 -5.74 1.83 8.24
C GLN A 96 -4.91 1.66 9.52
N ASP A 97 -5.37 2.24 10.64
CA ASP A 97 -4.69 2.18 11.94
C ASP A 97 -4.58 0.75 12.49
N ASP A 98 -5.47 -0.14 12.02
CA ASP A 98 -5.43 -1.56 12.36
C ASP A 98 -4.26 -2.32 11.71
N GLY A 99 -3.46 -1.69 10.85
CA GLY A 99 -2.33 -2.35 10.17
C GLY A 99 -2.63 -2.83 8.75
N ASN A 100 -3.89 -2.72 8.32
CA ASN A 100 -4.33 -3.20 7.02
C ASN A 100 -4.18 -2.12 5.95
N VAL A 101 -3.92 -2.56 4.72
CA VAL A 101 -4.02 -1.73 3.51
C VAL A 101 -5.18 -2.26 2.68
N VAL A 102 -6.16 -1.39 2.41
CA VAL A 102 -7.45 -1.82 1.83
C VAL A 102 -7.82 -0.93 0.64
N LEU A 103 -8.29 -1.56 -0.44
CA LEU A 103 -8.91 -0.87 -1.56
C LEU A 103 -10.42 -0.85 -1.37
N TYR A 104 -11.00 0.34 -1.40
CA TYR A 104 -12.45 0.54 -1.26
C TYR A 104 -13.05 1.11 -2.55
N ARG A 105 -14.19 0.56 -2.96
CA ARG A 105 -15.10 1.11 -3.97
C ARG A 105 -16.36 1.62 -3.25
N GLY A 106 -16.41 2.92 -2.96
CA GLY A 106 -17.38 3.45 -2.01
C GLY A 106 -17.15 2.83 -0.62
N GLU A 107 -18.17 2.20 -0.04
CA GLU A 107 -18.09 1.51 1.26
C GLU A 107 -17.62 0.05 1.14
N ASN A 108 -17.53 -0.48 -0.08
CA ASN A 108 -17.20 -1.90 -0.31
C ASN A 108 -15.69 -2.12 -0.36
N ALA A 109 -15.15 -2.91 0.56
CA ALA A 109 -13.78 -3.41 0.48
C ALA A 109 -13.67 -4.45 -0.64
N ILE A 110 -12.82 -4.20 -1.64
CA ILE A 110 -12.64 -5.09 -2.80
C ILE A 110 -11.31 -5.83 -2.77
N TRP A 111 -10.35 -5.37 -1.97
CA TRP A 111 -9.06 -6.03 -1.75
C TRP A 111 -8.47 -5.58 -0.41
N SER A 112 -7.69 -6.46 0.22
CA SER A 112 -6.96 -6.18 1.45
C SER A 112 -5.60 -6.88 1.45
N SER A 113 -4.60 -6.25 2.05
CA SER A 113 -3.28 -6.86 2.28
C SER A 113 -3.33 -8.04 3.26
N ARG A 114 -4.44 -8.19 4.01
CA ARG A 114 -4.63 -9.19 5.07
C ARG A 114 -3.57 -9.10 6.17
N THR A 115 -3.22 -7.87 6.52
CA THR A 115 -2.25 -7.56 7.58
C THR A 115 -2.83 -6.76 8.75
N PRO A 116 -4.11 -6.90 9.15
CA PRO A 116 -4.53 -6.28 10.40
C PRO A 116 -3.69 -6.87 11.54
N ARG A 117 -3.24 -6.01 12.45
CA ARG A 117 -2.66 -6.40 13.72
C ARG A 117 -3.72 -7.20 14.45
N ASP A 118 -3.41 -8.45 14.73
CA ASP A 118 -4.25 -9.28 15.57
C ASP A 118 -4.09 -8.79 17.03
N PRO A 119 -5.13 -8.22 17.67
CA PRO A 119 -5.05 -7.88 19.09
C PRO A 119 -4.90 -9.14 19.97
N GLY A 120 -5.23 -10.32 19.44
CA GLY A 120 -5.10 -11.63 20.08
C GLY A 120 -3.76 -12.34 19.85
N HIS A 121 -2.93 -11.87 18.91
CA HIS A 121 -1.57 -12.36 18.76
C HIS A 121 -0.66 -11.63 19.73
N VAL A 122 -0.81 -11.95 21.02
CA VAL A 122 0.27 -11.72 21.99
C VAL A 122 1.44 -12.53 21.47
N CYS A 123 2.54 -11.87 21.11
CA CYS A 123 3.79 -12.53 20.72
C CYS A 123 4.28 -13.42 21.88
N SER A 124 3.77 -14.65 22.00
CA SER A 124 4.44 -15.72 22.71
C SER A 124 5.58 -16.15 21.79
N GLY A 125 6.76 -15.58 22.07
CA GLY A 125 7.95 -15.60 21.23
C GLY A 125 8.09 -16.85 20.35
N SER A 126 8.07 -16.63 19.04
CA SER A 126 8.89 -17.30 18.03
C SER A 126 8.29 -17.06 16.64
N CYS A 127 8.53 -15.87 16.09
CA CYS A 127 8.52 -15.74 14.64
C CYS A 127 9.78 -16.45 14.13
N ARG A 128 9.60 -17.65 13.58
CA ARG A 128 10.58 -18.36 12.75
C ARG A 128 10.20 -18.14 11.27
N PRO A 129 11.21 -18.21 10.38
CA PRO A 129 11.35 -17.35 9.20
C PRO A 129 10.29 -17.55 8.12
#